data_AF-A0A1I4YG10-F1
#
_entry.id   AF-A0A1I4YG10-F1
#
_cell.length_a   1.000
_cell.length_b   1.000
_cell.length_c   1.000
_cell.angle_alpha   90.00
_cell.angle_beta   90.00
_cell.angle_gamma   90.00
#
_symmetry.space_group_name_H-M   'P 1'
#
loop_
_entity.id
_entity.type
_entity.pdbx_description
1 polymer ?
#
loop_
_entity_poly.entity_id
_entity_poly.type
_entity_poly.pdbx_seq_one_letter_code
_entity_poly.pdbx_strand_id
1 'polypeptide(L)'
;MYLRWMVRKDPSGVDFGIWDSLQSQQLSCPLDVHSGNVARKLKLLKRKANDAKALMELDNSLRKMDPVDPVKYDFALFGIGVNEKL
;
A
#
# COMPACT_ATOMS: atom_id res chain seq x y z
N MET A 1 4.08 4.89 -5.83
CA MET A 1 4.80 5.68 -4.82
C MET A 1 4.56 7.16 -4.93
N TYR A 2 4.85 7.82 -6.07
CA TYR A 2 4.75 9.28 -6.19
C TYR A 2 3.43 9.89 -5.68
N LEU A 3 2.28 9.34 -6.11
CA LEU A 3 0.97 9.84 -5.68
C LEU A 3 0.77 9.78 -4.15
N ARG A 4 1.31 8.76 -3.47
CA ARG A 4 1.22 8.65 -2.02
C ARG A 4 1.87 9.87 -1.36
N TRP A 5 3.11 10.20 -1.76
CA TRP A 5 3.85 11.33 -1.21
C TRP A 5 3.16 12.67 -1.47
N MET A 6 2.57 12.86 -2.66
CA MET A 6 1.97 14.15 -3.02
C MET A 6 0.59 14.35 -2.37
N VAL A 7 -0.19 13.29 -2.20
CA VAL A 7 -1.60 13.37 -1.78
C VAL A 7 -1.79 13.11 -0.28
N ARG A 8 -1.08 12.13 0.27
CA ARG A 8 -1.29 11.70 1.66
C ARG A 8 -0.73 12.74 2.63
N LYS A 9 -1.54 13.15 3.59
CA LYS A 9 -1.13 14.05 4.69
C LYS A 9 -0.74 13.21 5.89
N ASP A 10 0.56 12.90 6.01
CA ASP A 10 1.12 12.11 7.10
C ASP A 10 1.66 13.00 8.23
N PRO A 11 1.29 12.77 9.49
CA PRO A 11 1.80 13.54 10.63
C PRO A 11 3.30 13.31 10.90
N SER A 12 3.89 12.24 10.37
CA SER A 12 5.31 11.90 10.56
C SER A 12 6.23 12.67 9.61
N GLY A 13 5.68 13.44 8.66
CA GLY A 13 6.43 14.28 7.72
C GLY A 13 7.09 13.52 6.57
N VAL A 14 6.74 12.24 6.34
CA VAL A 14 7.31 11.45 5.22
C VAL A 14 6.62 11.79 3.90
N ASP A 15 5.32 12.06 3.94
CA ASP A 15 4.53 12.43 2.76
C ASP A 15 4.34 13.96 2.72
N PHE A 16 4.55 14.59 1.57
CA PHE A 16 4.42 16.05 1.39
C PHE A 16 2.98 16.55 1.55
N GLY A 17 1.99 15.80 1.05
CA GLY A 17 0.57 16.11 1.21
C GLY A 17 0.12 17.45 0.60
N ILE A 18 0.78 17.90 -0.47
CA ILE A 18 0.53 19.21 -1.11
C ILE A 18 -0.55 19.17 -2.21
N TRP A 19 -1.07 18.00 -2.58
CA TRP A 19 -2.12 17.85 -3.60
C TRP A 19 -3.47 17.55 -2.96
N ASP A 20 -4.38 18.50 -3.04
CA ASP A 20 -5.72 18.41 -2.45
C ASP A 20 -6.82 17.92 -3.43
N SER A 21 -6.48 17.75 -4.71
CA SER A 21 -7.44 17.33 -5.75
C SER A 21 -7.74 15.82 -5.74
N LEU A 22 -6.95 15.04 -5.01
CA LEU A 22 -7.12 13.60 -4.82
C LEU A 22 -7.15 13.30 -3.32
N GLN A 23 -7.75 12.17 -2.97
CA GLN A 23 -7.81 11.67 -1.60
C GLN A 23 -7.05 10.34 -1.46
N SER A 24 -6.43 10.11 -0.31
CA SER A 24 -5.67 8.87 0.00
C SER A 24 -6.50 7.59 -0.24
N GLN A 25 -7.82 7.66 -0.03
CA GLN A 25 -8.80 6.58 -0.28
C GLN A 25 -8.81 6.08 -1.73
N GLN A 26 -8.52 6.98 -2.67
CA GLN A 26 -8.53 6.72 -4.10
C GLN A 26 -7.22 6.08 -4.57
N LEU A 27 -6.21 6.02 -3.71
CA LEU A 27 -4.90 5.48 -4.06
C LEU A 27 -4.81 3.99 -3.74
N SER A 28 -3.98 3.30 -4.52
CA SER A 28 -3.62 1.90 -4.28
C SER A 28 -2.17 1.81 -3.84
N CYS A 29 -1.85 0.83 -2.98
CA CYS A 29 -0.46 0.50 -2.70
C CYS A 29 0.22 -0.01 -3.97
N PRO A 30 1.48 0.38 -4.25
CA PRO A 30 2.26 -0.25 -5.30
C PRO A 30 2.35 -1.76 -5.07
N LEU A 31 2.09 -2.54 -6.12
CA LEU A 31 2.30 -3.98 -6.11
C LEU A 31 3.58 -4.31 -6.90
N ASP A 32 4.71 -4.25 -6.22
CA ASP A 32 5.99 -4.72 -6.75
C ASP A 32 6.31 -6.15 -6.26
N VAL A 33 7.53 -6.62 -6.58
CA VAL A 33 7.98 -7.96 -6.18
C VAL A 33 8.02 -8.12 -4.67
N HIS A 34 8.50 -7.11 -3.93
CA HIS A 34 8.71 -7.17 -2.49
C HIS A 34 7.39 -7.08 -1.73
N SER A 35 6.65 -6.01 -1.96
CA SER A 35 5.31 -5.76 -1.38
C SER A 35 4.35 -6.91 -1.69
N GLY A 36 4.38 -7.46 -2.92
CA GLY A 36 3.59 -8.62 -3.29
C GLY A 36 3.96 -9.89 -2.51
N ASN A 37 5.26 -10.12 -2.27
CA ASN A 37 5.72 -11.27 -1.48
C ASN A 37 5.34 -11.16 0.00
N VAL A 38 5.55 -9.98 0.61
CA VAL A 38 5.15 -9.71 1.99
C VAL A 38 3.63 -9.83 2.15
N ALA A 39 2.84 -9.25 1.25
CA ALA A 39 1.38 -9.36 1.28
C ALA A 39 0.88 -10.81 1.20
N ARG A 40 1.57 -11.68 0.44
CA ARG A 40 1.25 -13.12 0.39
C ARG A 40 1.57 -13.84 1.68
N LYS A 41 2.72 -13.56 2.29
CA LYS A 41 3.08 -14.13 3.60
C LYS A 41 2.07 -13.73 4.68
N LEU A 42 1.59 -12.48 4.62
CA LEU A 42 0.54 -11.94 5.50
C LEU A 42 -0.88 -12.37 5.11
N LYS A 43 -1.06 -13.18 4.06
CA LYS A 43 -2.36 -13.65 3.55
C LYS A 43 -3.32 -12.53 3.11
N LEU A 44 -2.80 -11.33 2.84
CA LEU A 44 -3.55 -10.19 2.28
C LEU A 44 -3.79 -10.34 0.77
N LEU A 45 -2.93 -11.11 0.10
CA LEU A 45 -2.96 -11.41 -1.32
C LEU A 45 -2.72 -12.91 -1.51
N LYS A 46 -3.53 -13.61 -2.32
CA LYS A 46 -3.33 -15.04 -2.63
C LYS A 46 -2.84 -15.27 -4.05
N ARG A 47 -3.20 -14.39 -4.99
CA ARG A 47 -2.81 -14.52 -6.40
C ARG A 47 -1.29 -14.46 -6.56
N LYS A 48 -0.74 -15.41 -7.32
CA LYS A 48 0.71 -15.52 -7.58
C LYS A 48 1.24 -14.53 -8.61
N ALA A 49 0.45 -14.20 -9.62
CA ALA A 49 0.83 -13.21 -10.63
C ALA A 49 0.77 -11.79 -10.04
N ASN A 50 1.66 -10.90 -10.47
CA ASN A 50 1.60 -9.47 -10.19
C ASN A 50 0.90 -8.76 -11.35
N ASP A 51 -0.43 -8.83 -11.37
CA ASP A 51 -1.28 -8.21 -12.40
C ASP A 51 -2.37 -7.33 -11.78
N ALA A 52 -3.21 -6.71 -12.61
CA ALA A 52 -4.29 -5.85 -12.15
C ALA A 52 -5.28 -6.57 -11.20
N LYS A 53 -5.47 -7.88 -11.35
CA LYS A 53 -6.34 -8.67 -10.45
C LYS A 53 -5.70 -8.83 -9.08
N ALA A 54 -4.38 -9.05 -9.02
CA ALA A 54 -3.64 -9.10 -7.77
C ALA A 54 -3.63 -7.74 -7.07
N LEU A 55 -3.46 -6.65 -7.83
CA LEU A 55 -3.56 -5.29 -7.29
C LEU A 55 -4.94 -5.09 -6.65
N MET A 56 -6.02 -5.41 -7.36
CA MET A 56 -7.39 -5.27 -6.86
C MET A 56 -7.65 -6.15 -5.63
N GLU A 57 -7.14 -7.37 -5.59
CA GLU A 57 -7.24 -8.26 -4.41
C GLU A 57 -6.56 -7.63 -3.19
N LEU A 58 -5.32 -7.16 -3.35
CA LEU A 58 -4.60 -6.47 -2.28
C LEU A 58 -5.34 -5.21 -1.85
N ASP A 59 -5.80 -4.39 -2.80
CA ASP A 59 -6.52 -3.14 -2.56
C ASP A 59 -7.78 -3.35 -1.70
N ASN A 60 -8.53 -4.42 -1.99
CA ASN A 60 -9.71 -4.82 -1.24
C ASN A 60 -9.34 -5.25 0.19
N SER A 61 -8.24 -5.99 0.36
CA SER A 61 -7.76 -6.40 1.69
C SER A 61 -7.33 -5.19 2.52
N LEU A 62 -6.60 -4.24 1.93
CA LEU A 62 -6.13 -3.03 2.63
C LEU A 62 -7.30 -2.11 3.02
N ARG A 63 -8.28 -1.91 2.14
CA ARG A 63 -9.48 -1.10 2.43
C ARG A 63 -10.38 -1.68 3.50
N LYS A 64 -10.38 -3.00 3.70
CA LYS A 64 -11.07 -3.61 4.85
C LYS A 64 -10.43 -3.23 6.18
N MET A 65 -9.13 -2.96 6.20
CA MET A 65 -8.40 -2.54 7.40
C MET A 65 -8.48 -1.03 7.61
N ASP A 66 -8.32 -0.25 6.55
CA ASP A 66 -8.55 1.19 6.58
C ASP A 66 -9.08 1.68 5.22
N PRO A 67 -10.37 2.02 5.12
CA PRO A 67 -10.94 2.55 3.89
C PRO A 67 -10.58 4.03 3.65
N VAL A 68 -10.15 4.75 4.69
CA VAL A 68 -9.83 6.19 4.65
C VAL A 68 -8.40 6.44 4.17
N ASP A 69 -7.47 5.57 4.52
CA ASP A 69 -6.07 5.68 4.14
C ASP A 69 -5.44 4.30 3.86
N PRO A 70 -5.90 3.58 2.82
CA PRO A 70 -5.41 2.23 2.51
C PRO A 70 -3.95 2.24 2.03
N VAL A 71 -3.47 3.35 1.48
CA VAL A 71 -2.12 3.46 0.91
C VAL A 71 -1.02 3.60 1.97
N LYS A 72 -1.37 3.90 3.23
CA LYS A 72 -0.39 3.98 4.34
C LYS A 72 0.36 2.67 4.58
N TYR A 73 -0.27 1.54 4.26
CA TYR A 73 0.30 0.21 4.49
C TYR A 73 1.47 -0.10 3.56
N ASP A 74 1.69 0.69 2.51
CA ASP A 74 2.89 0.60 1.66
C ASP A 74 4.18 0.65 2.52
N PHE A 75 4.24 1.55 3.50
CA PHE A 75 5.39 1.65 4.40
C PHE A 75 5.61 0.35 5.21
N ALA A 76 4.54 -0.25 5.71
CA ALA A 76 4.61 -1.51 6.47
C ALA A 76 4.99 -2.70 5.57
N LEU A 77 4.37 -2.81 4.39
CA LEU A 77 4.67 -3.88 3.43
C LEU A 77 6.12 -3.83 2.95
N PHE A 78 6.72 -2.64 2.86
CA PHE A 78 8.14 -2.48 2.61
C PHE A 78 9.00 -2.80 3.83
N GLY A 79 8.72 -2.13 4.96
CA GLY A 79 9.57 -2.16 6.16
C GLY A 79 9.71 -3.55 6.78
N ILE A 80 8.65 -4.36 6.76
CA ILE A 80 8.70 -5.72 7.32
C ILE A 80 9.73 -6.57 6.60
N GLY A 81 9.80 -6.51 5.27
CA GLY A 81 10.76 -7.35 4.54
C GLY A 81 12.21 -6.83 4.56
N VAL A 82 12.47 -5.63 5.09
CA VAL A 82 13.83 -5.12 5.32
C VAL A 82 14.35 -5.54 6.70
N ASN A 83 13.49 -5.50 7.73
CA ASN A 83 13.90 -5.68 9.12
C ASN A 83 13.52 -7.04 9.74
N GLU A 84 12.61 -7.81 9.15
CA GLU A 84 12.20 -9.12 9.66
C GLU A 84 12.18 -10.21 8.59
N LYS A 85 12.61 -11.42 8.98
CA LYS A 85 12.36 -12.64 8.20
C LYS A 85 10.94 -13.13 8.52
N LEU A 86 9.94 -12.66 7.79
CA LEU A 86 8.64 -13.34 7.66
C LEU A 86 8.78 -14.70 6.97
#